data_AF-A0A535KVS7-F1
#
_entry.id   AF-A0A535KVS7-F1
#
_cell.length_a   1.000
_cell.length_b   1.000
_cell.length_c   1.000
_cell.angle_alpha   90.00
_cell.angle_beta   90.00
_cell.angle_gamma   90.00
#
_symmetry.space_group_name_H-M   'P 1'
#
loop_
_entity.id
_entity.type
_entity.pdbx_description
1 polymer ?
#
loop_
_entity_poly.entity_id
_entity_poly.type
_entity_poly.pdbx_seq_one_letter_code
_entity_poly.pdbx_strand_id
1 'polypeptide(L)' 'MNPRTLAGAIAGGVAGALVIGGFIALGLMLDDRVMSSIPVYVLAAAGAYAGWLLGVIVFGAVRGGADGQETRP' A
#
# COMPACT_ATOMS: atom_id res chain seq x y z
N MET A 1 18.94 4.18 -14.23
CA MET A 1 18.02 4.14 -13.06
C MET A 1 18.87 4.06 -11.80
N ASN A 2 18.62 4.92 -10.81
CA ASN A 2 19.34 4.82 -9.54
C ASN A 2 18.84 3.61 -8.72
N PRO A 3 19.73 2.85 -8.07
CA PRO A 3 19.37 1.65 -7.32
C PRO A 3 18.38 1.94 -6.17
N ARG A 4 18.42 3.15 -5.60
CA ARG A 4 17.46 3.60 -4.57
C ARG A 4 16.06 3.80 -5.13
N THR A 5 15.93 4.29 -6.37
CA THR A 5 14.63 4.45 -7.04
C THR A 5 14.00 3.08 -7.31
N LEU A 6 14.80 2.11 -7.73
CA LEU A 6 14.36 0.72 -7.91
C LEU A 6 13.95 0.09 -6.57
N ALA A 7 14.79 0.21 -5.54
CA ALA A 7 14.48 -0.29 -4.20
C ALA A 7 13.20 0.33 -3.63
N GLY A 8 13.00 1.63 -3.81
CA GLY A 8 11.77 2.30 -3.39
C GLY A 8 10.54 1.82 -4.15
N ALA A 9 10.66 1.58 -5.47
CA ALA A 9 9.55 1.08 -6.27
C ALA A 9 9.15 -0.34 -5.85
N ILE A 10 10.13 -1.20 -5.59
CA ILE A 10 9.90 -2.56 -5.09
C ILE A 10 9.29 -2.51 -3.69
N ALA A 11 9.86 -1.75 -2.76
CA ALA A 11 9.38 -1.65 -1.39
C ALA A 11 7.94 -1.09 -1.34
N GLY A 12 7.67 -0.01 -2.09
CA GLY A 12 6.33 0.56 -2.20
C GLY A 12 5.33 -0.40 -2.84
N GLY A 13 5.74 -1.12 -3.89
CA GLY A 13 4.90 -2.12 -4.55
C GLY A 13 4.55 -3.29 -3.64
N VAL A 14 5.53 -3.86 -2.93
CA VAL A 14 5.31 -4.96 -1.98
C VAL A 14 4.42 -4.50 -0.82
N ALA A 15 4.71 -3.33 -0.25
CA ALA A 15 3.92 -2.82 0.87
C ALA A 15 2.47 -2.55 0.47
N GLY A 16 2.23 -1.95 -0.70
CA GLY A 16 0.89 -1.76 -1.24
C GLY A 16 0.16 -3.08 -1.53
N ALA A 17 0.85 -4.06 -2.11
CA ALA A 17 0.29 -5.38 -2.41
C ALA A 17 -0.14 -6.14 -1.15
N LEU A 18 0.65 -6.07 -0.07
CA LEU A 18 0.30 -6.67 1.22
C LEU A 18 -0.97 -6.06 1.82
N VAL A 19 -1.14 -4.75 1.74
CA VAL A 19 -2.35 -4.06 2.22
C VAL A 19 -3.57 -4.48 1.41
N ILE A 20 -3.47 -4.46 0.08
CA ILE A 20 -4.56 -4.89 -0.80
C ILE A 20 -4.95 -6.34 -0.52
N GLY A 21 -3.96 -7.24 -0.45
CA GLY A 21 -4.17 -8.66 -0.14
C GLY A 21 -4.84 -8.87 1.21
N GLY A 22 -4.43 -8.13 2.25
CA GLY A 22 -5.04 -8.18 3.58
C GLY A 22 -6.50 -7.75 3.58
N PHE A 23 -6.83 -6.66 2.87
CA PHE A 23 -8.22 -6.19 2.75
C PHE A 23 -9.10 -7.18 1.98
N ILE A 24 -8.61 -7.77 0.90
CA ILE A 24 -9.36 -8.80 0.17
C ILE A 24 -9.60 -10.01 1.07
N ALA A 25 -8.59 -10.48 1.80
CA ALA A 25 -8.73 -11.60 2.73
C ALA A 25 -9.77 -11.32 3.83
N LEU A 26 -9.77 -10.11 4.40
CA LEU A 26 -10.79 -9.67 5.35
C LEU A 26 -12.18 -9.61 4.71
N GLY A 27 -12.28 -9.16 3.45
CA GLY A 27 -13.52 -9.15 2.69
C GLY A 27 -14.10 -10.54 2.51
N LEU A 28 -13.26 -11.51 2.13
CA LEU A 28 -13.64 -12.92 1.99
C LEU A 28 -14.06 -13.54 3.34
N MET A 29 -13.36 -13.21 4.43
CA MET A 29 -13.78 -13.63 5.78
C MET A 29 -15.13 -13.04 6.19
N LEU A 30 -15.49 -11.85 5.71
CA LEU A 30 -16.79 -11.24 5.96
C LEU A 30 -17.88 -11.82 5.08
N ASP A 31 -17.61 -12.10 3.80
CA ASP A 31 -18.54 -12.74 2.86
C ASP A 31 -19.14 -14.01 3.45
N ASP A 32 -18.29 -14.88 4.02
CA ASP A 32 -18.71 -16.11 4.71
C ASP A 32 -19.62 -15.86 5.92
N ARG A 33 -19.50 -14.70 6.59
CA ARG A 33 -20.30 -14.35 7.77
C ARG A 33 -21.64 -13.71 7.45
N VAL A 34 -21.68 -12.89 6.40
CA VAL A 34 -22.89 -12.13 6.05
C VAL A 34 -23.63 -12.68 4.83
N MET A 35 -23.13 -13.77 4.21
CA MET A 35 -23.65 -14.36 2.98
C MET A 35 -23.91 -13.31 1.89
N SER A 36 -23.01 -12.35 1.78
CA SER A 36 -23.12 -11.22 0.85
C SER A 36 -21.72 -10.83 0.42
N SER A 37 -21.53 -10.66 -0.89
CA SER A 37 -20.24 -10.28 -1.46
C SER A 37 -19.95 -8.78 -1.43
N ILE A 38 -20.90 -7.98 -0.93
CA ILE A 38 -20.74 -6.53 -0.74
C ILE A 38 -19.47 -6.17 0.07
N PRO A 39 -19.14 -6.84 1.19
CA PRO A 39 -17.93 -6.55 1.96
C PRO A 39 -16.66 -6.75 1.16
N VAL A 40 -16.60 -7.75 0.27
CA VAL A 40 -15.42 -7.99 -0.60
C VAL A 40 -15.19 -6.78 -1.50
N TYR A 41 -16.23 -6.26 -2.14
CA TYR A 41 -16.12 -5.10 -3.03
C TYR A 41 -15.72 -3.83 -2.28
N VAL A 42 -16.33 -3.59 -1.12
CA VAL A 42 -16.03 -2.40 -0.30
C VAL A 42 -14.61 -2.47 0.24
N LEU A 43 -14.19 -3.62 0.77
CA LEU A 43 -12.84 -3.80 1.29
C LEU A 43 -11.80 -3.81 0.16
N ALA A 44 -12.10 -4.37 -1.00
CA ALA A 44 -11.19 -4.29 -2.16
C ALA A 44 -10.96 -2.83 -2.59
N ALA A 45 -12.01 -2.01 -2.66
CA ALA A 45 -11.89 -0.59 -2.97
C ALA A 45 -11.10 0.18 -1.90
N ALA A 46 -11.40 -0.06 -0.62
CA ALA A 46 -10.68 0.53 0.50
C ALA A 46 -9.19 0.10 0.52
N GLY A 47 -8.93 -1.18 0.29
CA GLY A 47 -7.59 -1.77 0.21
C GLY A 47 -6.79 -1.23 -0.96
N ALA A 48 -7.40 -1.03 -2.13
CA ALA A 48 -6.76 -0.41 -3.28
C ALA A 48 -6.30 1.02 -2.97
N TYR A 49 -7.16 1.82 -2.33
CA TYR A 49 -6.82 3.18 -1.93
C TYR A 49 -5.73 3.20 -0.84
N ALA A 50 -5.89 2.41 0.22
CA ALA A 50 -4.92 2.31 1.32
C ALA A 50 -3.55 1.78 0.83
N GLY A 51 -3.55 0.74 0.00
CA GLY A 51 -2.35 0.16 -0.58
C GLY A 51 -1.64 1.11 -1.52
N TRP A 52 -2.39 1.90 -2.30
CA TRP A 52 -1.80 2.95 -3.13
C TRP A 52 -1.12 4.03 -2.29
N LEU A 53 -1.81 4.61 -1.30
CA LEU A 53 -1.26 5.62 -0.39
C LEU A 53 -0.01 5.11 0.34
N LEU A 54 -0.08 3.91 0.91
CA LEU A 54 1.05 3.33 1.62
C LEU A 54 2.22 3.05 0.66
N GLY A 55 1.94 2.59 -0.56
CA GLY A 55 2.95 2.38 -1.60
C GLY A 55 3.69 3.66 -1.97
N VAL A 56 3.00 4.78 -2.17
CA VAL A 56 3.66 6.07 -2.46
C VAL A 56 4.41 6.64 -1.26
N ILE A 57 3.93 6.42 -0.03
CA ILE A 57 4.64 6.83 1.19
C ILE A 57 5.95 6.06 1.32
N VAL A 58 5.93 4.73 1.19
CA VAL A 58 7.12 3.88 1.28
C VAL A 58 8.10 4.19 0.14
N PHE A 59 7.60 4.36 -1.09
CA PHE A 59 8.42 4.81 -2.21
C PHE A 59 9.10 6.17 -1.91
N GLY A 60 8.34 7.11 -1.35
CA GLY A 60 8.79 8.43 -0.90
C GLY A 60 9.89 8.35 0.16
N ALA A 61 9.70 7.53 1.19
CA ALA A 61 10.66 7.35 2.28
C ALA A 61 11.98 6.74 1.78
N VAL A 62 11.91 5.71 0.93
CA VAL A 62 13.10 5.02 0.42
C VAL A 62 13.85 5.86 -0.61
N ARG A 63 13.15 6.63 -1.46
CA ARG A 63 13.81 7.56 -2.40
C ARG A 63 14.34 8.82 -1.72
N GLY A 64 13.62 9.32 -0.71
CA GLY A 64 13.83 10.62 -0.07
C GLY A 64 14.85 10.63 1.07
N GLY A 65 15.36 9.47 1.48
CA GLY A 65 16.44 9.37 2.48
C GLY A 65 17.77 10.03 2.10
N ALA A 66 17.86 10.68 0.91
CA ALA A 66 19.01 11.48 0.50
C ALA A 66 18.76 13.01 0.57
N ASP A 67 17.50 13.47 0.55
CA ASP A 67 17.17 14.90 0.39
C ASP A 67 16.39 15.48 1.59
N GLY A 68 16.14 14.67 2.63
CA GLY A 68 15.28 15.01 3.78
C GLY A 68 15.98 15.63 4.99
N GLN A 69 17.18 16.21 4.86
CA GLN A 69 17.89 16.87 5.97
C GLN A 69 18.37 18.30 5.63
N GLU A 70 17.64 19.03 4.78
CA GLU A 70 17.88 20.47 4.61
C GLU A 70 16.66 21.29 5.03
N THR A 71 16.26 21.11 6.29
CA THR A 71 15.72 22.22 7.08
C THR A 71 16.89 23.16 7.37
N ARG A 72 17.22 24.05 6.41
CA ARG A 72 18.08 25.21 6.70
C ARG A 72 17.22 26.29 7.37
N PRO A 73 17.73 26.95 8.42
CA PRO A 73 17.00 27.94 9.21
C PRO A 73 16.55 29.15 8.40
#